data_AF-I1D470-F1
#
_entry.id   AF-I1D470-F1
#
_cell.length_a   1.000
_cell.length_b   1.000
_cell.length_c   1.000
_cell.angle_alpha   90.00
_cell.angle_beta   90.00
_cell.angle_gamma   90.00
#
_symmetry.space_group_name_H-M   'P 1'
#
loop_
_entity.id
_entity.type
_entity.pdbx_description
1 polymer ?
#
loop_
_entity_poly.entity_id
_entity_poly.type
_entity_poly.pdbx_seq_one_letter_code
_entity_poly.pdbx_strand_id
1 'polypeptide(L)' 'MHAETESAPRPVPGPPPGHRPQDPSVDPVAAIDSAVAALDDLDELPLADHVERFDTVHTALSAALSSIDKV' A
#
# COMPACT_ATOMS: atom_id res chain seq x y z
N MET A 1 -39.57 -6.03 -22.59
CA MET A 1 -38.20 -5.71 -23.03
C MET A 1 -37.42 -5.14 -21.85
N HIS A 2 -37.00 -5.97 -20.88
CA HIS A 2 -36.02 -5.58 -19.87
C HIS A 2 -35.24 -6.84 -19.49
N ALA A 3 -33.96 -6.89 -19.88
CA ALA A 3 -32.99 -7.80 -19.32
C ALA A 3 -32.02 -6.93 -18.51
N GLU A 4 -32.21 -6.96 -17.20
CA GLU A 4 -31.32 -6.38 -16.20
C GLU A 4 -29.94 -7.03 -16.37
N THR A 5 -28.94 -6.25 -16.79
CA THR A 5 -27.54 -6.66 -16.72
C THR A 5 -27.16 -6.68 -15.24
N GLU A 6 -27.21 -7.87 -14.65
CA GLU A 6 -26.79 -8.17 -13.29
C GLU A 6 -25.43 -7.54 -13.01
N SER A 7 -25.44 -6.52 -12.16
CA SER A 7 -24.26 -5.76 -11.75
C SER A 7 -23.41 -6.66 -10.87
N ALA A 8 -22.38 -7.28 -11.44
CA ALA A 8 -21.46 -8.15 -10.72
C ALA A 8 -20.88 -7.42 -9.49
N PRO A 9 -20.80 -8.06 -8.32
CA PRO A 9 -20.25 -7.43 -7.13
C PRO A 9 -18.79 -7.06 -7.38
N ARG A 10 -18.45 -5.78 -7.21
CA ARG A 10 -17.06 -5.32 -7.31
C ARG A 10 -16.24 -6.07 -6.26
N PRO A 11 -15.04 -6.57 -6.58
CA PRO A 11 -14.14 -7.11 -5.57
C PRO A 11 -13.91 -6.02 -4.53
N VAL A 12 -14.28 -6.30 -3.28
CA VAL A 12 -13.85 -5.44 -2.17
C VAL A 12 -12.38 -5.75 -1.91
N PRO A 13 -11.50 -4.75 -1.88
CA PRO A 13 -10.14 -4.93 -1.40
C PRO A 13 -10.22 -5.61 -0.03
N GLY A 14 -9.55 -6.76 0.11
CA GLY A 14 -9.46 -7.45 1.40
C GLY A 14 -8.80 -6.54 2.44
N PRO A 15 -9.03 -6.79 3.74
CA PRO A 15 -8.33 -6.06 4.78
C PRO A 15 -6.81 -6.18 4.54
N PRO A 16 -6.05 -5.08 4.70
CA PRO A 16 -4.63 -5.10 4.42
C PRO A 16 -3.95 -6.21 5.23
N PRO A 17 -2.97 -6.93 4.66
CA PRO A 17 -2.15 -7.85 5.42
C PRO A 17 -1.60 -7.12 6.65
N GLY A 18 -1.76 -7.73 7.82
CA GLY A 18 -1.55 -7.06 9.10
C GLY A 18 -0.23 -6.30 9.15
N HIS A 19 -0.30 -5.04 9.57
CA HIS A 19 0.84 -4.15 9.75
C HIS A 19 2.02 -4.91 10.36
N ARG A 20 3.00 -5.27 9.55
CA ARG A 20 4.23 -5.82 10.09
C ARG A 20 4.90 -4.67 10.85
N PRO A 21 5.25 -4.85 12.14
CA PRO A 21 5.95 -3.82 12.88
C PRO A 21 7.23 -3.47 12.11
N GLN A 22 7.27 -2.25 11.59
CA GLN A 22 8.50 -1.69 11.04
C GLN A 22 9.47 -1.53 12.20
N ASP A 23 10.75 -1.83 11.97
CA ASP A 23 11.77 -1.66 13.00
C ASP A 23 11.78 -0.18 13.43
N PRO A 24 11.51 0.13 14.71
CA PRO A 24 11.41 1.51 15.18
C PRO A 24 12.74 2.28 15.09
N SER A 25 13.84 1.62 14.74
CA SER A 25 15.15 2.24 14.57
C SER A 25 15.36 2.89 13.20
N VAL A 26 14.48 2.63 12.22
CA VAL A 26 14.58 3.24 10.88
C VAL A 26 13.93 4.61 10.91
N ASP A 27 14.66 5.62 10.41
CA ASP A 27 14.11 6.95 10.25
C ASP A 27 12.86 6.91 9.33
N PRO A 28 11.70 7.40 9.78
CA PRO A 28 10.45 7.26 9.04
C PRO A 28 10.48 8.01 7.70
N VAL A 29 11.22 9.12 7.59
CA VAL A 29 11.37 9.88 6.34
C VAL A 29 12.24 9.09 5.37
N ALA A 30 13.35 8.53 5.83
CA ALA A 30 14.21 7.67 5.00
C ALA A 30 13.48 6.40 4.51
N ALA A 31 12.61 5.82 5.33
CA ALA A 31 11.78 4.68 4.95
C ALA A 31 10.79 5.05 3.83
N ILE A 32 10.16 6.22 3.92
CA ILE A 32 9.26 6.74 2.89
C ILE A 32 10.03 7.02 1.60
N ASP A 33 11.15 7.72 1.67
CA ASP A 33 11.97 8.05 0.48
C ASP A 33 12.40 6.78 -0.27
N SER A 34 12.84 5.76 0.45
CA SER A 34 13.19 4.46 -0.13
C SER A 34 12.00 3.77 -0.79
N ALA A 35 10.83 3.78 -0.13
CA ALA A 35 9.62 3.16 -0.67
C ALA A 35 9.10 3.90 -1.92
N VAL A 36 9.22 5.23 -1.96
CA VAL A 36 8.84 6.05 -3.12
C VAL A 36 9.82 5.85 -4.28
N ALA A 37 11.13 5.82 -4.02
CA ALA A 37 12.14 5.53 -5.05
C ALA A 37 11.92 4.14 -5.69
N ALA A 38 11.46 3.16 -4.91
CA ALA A 38 11.12 1.83 -5.43
C ALA A 38 9.91 1.79 -6.40
N LEU A 39 9.20 2.92 -6.57
CA LEU A 39 8.15 3.08 -7.58
C LEU A 39 8.69 3.58 -8.93
N ASP A 40 9.91 4.09 -9.01
CA ASP A 40 10.46 4.64 -10.26
C ASP A 40 10.63 3.55 -11.33
N ASP A 41 10.91 2.31 -10.93
CA ASP A 41 11.11 1.15 -11.82
C ASP A 41 9.86 0.24 -11.89
N LEU A 42 8.68 0.77 -11.57
CA LEU A 42 7.45 -0.04 -11.48
C LEU A 42 7.05 -0.63 -12.84
N ASP A 43 7.31 0.06 -13.95
CA ASP A 43 6.98 -0.41 -15.30
C ASP A 43 7.83 -1.61 -15.76
N GLU A 44 8.97 -1.85 -15.12
CA GLU A 44 9.81 -3.04 -15.35
C GLU A 44 9.25 -4.29 -14.64
N LEU A 45 8.28 -4.12 -13.75
CA LEU A 45 7.69 -5.20 -12.95
C LEU A 45 6.35 -5.69 -13.54
N PRO A 46 6.01 -6.97 -13.35
CA PRO A 46 4.67 -7.47 -13.61
C PRO A 46 3.60 -6.66 -12.88
N LEU A 47 2.48 -6.40 -13.54
CA LEU A 47 1.34 -5.65 -12.97
C LEU A 47 0.84 -6.23 -11.63
N ALA A 48 0.96 -7.55 -11.46
CA ALA A 48 0.59 -8.22 -10.21
C ALA A 48 1.41 -7.74 -8.99
N ASP A 49 2.67 -7.34 -9.22
CA ASP A 49 3.59 -6.91 -8.17
C ASP A 49 3.46 -5.41 -7.85
N HIS A 50 2.77 -4.65 -8.70
CA HIS A 50 2.57 -3.21 -8.50
C HIS A 50 1.80 -2.94 -7.20
N VAL A 51 0.81 -3.77 -6.90
CA VAL A 51 -0.02 -3.64 -5.69
C VAL A 51 0.84 -3.76 -4.43
N GLU A 52 1.79 -4.69 -4.40
CA GLU A 52 2.71 -4.87 -3.27
C GLU A 52 3.63 -3.65 -3.08
N ARG A 53 4.12 -3.06 -4.18
CA ARG A 53 4.94 -1.85 -4.14
C ARG A 53 4.15 -0.66 -3.59
N PHE A 54 2.91 -0.46 -4.03
CA PHE A 54 2.05 0.59 -3.50
C PHE A 54 1.66 0.37 -2.04
N ASP A 55 1.39 -0.87 -1.63
CA ASP A 55 1.07 -1.22 -0.24
C ASP A 55 2.26 -0.93 0.70
N THR A 56 3.48 -1.14 0.22
CA THR A 56 4.71 -0.81 0.96
C THR A 56 4.79 0.69 1.28
N VAL A 57 4.53 1.56 0.30
CA VAL A 57 4.49 3.02 0.51
C VAL A 57 3.38 3.42 1.48
N HIS A 58 2.18 2.84 1.31
CA HIS A 58 1.05 3.11 2.18
C HIS A 58 1.34 2.73 3.64
N THR A 59 1.99 1.58 3.85
CA THR A 59 2.41 1.12 5.17
C THR A 59 3.46 2.03 5.78
N ALA A 60 4.47 2.47 5.03
CA ALA A 60 5.50 3.39 5.51
C ALA A 60 4.89 4.73 5.96
N LEU A 61 3.98 5.30 5.16
CA LEU A 61 3.27 6.53 5.51
C LEU A 61 2.40 6.35 6.76
N SER A 62 1.65 5.25 6.84
CA SER A 62 0.78 4.95 7.99
C SER A 62 1.59 4.78 9.28
N ALA A 63 2.74 4.11 9.20
CA ALA A 63 3.65 3.93 10.33
C ALA A 63 4.24 5.28 10.79
N ALA A 64 4.68 6.13 9.85
CA ALA A 64 5.20 7.45 10.16
C ALA A 64 4.15 8.33 10.85
N LEU A 65 2.93 8.38 10.32
CA LEU A 65 1.83 9.14 10.91
C LEU A 65 1.41 8.59 12.27
N SER A 66 1.32 7.26 12.42
CA SER A 66 1.00 6.63 13.71
C SER A 66 2.09 6.85 14.76
N SER A 67 3.35 7.01 14.35
CA SER A 67 4.44 7.36 15.26
C SER A 67 4.33 8.80 15.78
N ILE A 68 3.75 9.71 15.00
CA ILE A 68 3.52 11.11 15.38
C ILE A 68 2.28 11.24 16.28
N ASP A 69 1.24 10.44 16.03
CA ASP A 69 -0.03 10.45 16.77
C ASP A 69 0.07 9.92 18.21
N LYS A 70 1.15 9.20 18.55
CA LYS A 70 1.46 8.80 19.93
C LYS A 70 1.95 10.01 20.75
N VAL A 71 1.01 10.84 21.21
CA VAL A 71 1.20 11.92 22.20
C VAL A 71 0.74 11.52 23.60
#